data_AF-A0A147BVY8-F1
#
_entry.id   AF-A0A147BVY8-F1
#
_cell.length_a   1.000
_cell.length_b   1.000
_cell.length_c   1.000
_cell.angle_alpha   90.00
_cell.angle_beta   90.00
_cell.angle_gamma   90.00
#
_symmetry.space_group_name_H-M   'P 1'
#
loop_
_entity.id
_entity.type
_entity.pdbx_description
1 polymer ?
#
loop_
_entity_poly.entity_id
_entity_poly.type
_entity_poly.pdbx_seq_one_letter_code
_entity_poly.pdbx_strand_id
1 'polypeptide(L)'
;QNETHTDAWKTVSQNETFYLMYRSYEYDAGVGGTGKCVSVKLCEKNDTTRTARSRIMYRDAQTTQLVGFTARVTMARSSNSSVDDIIRLGNADDCTAPANAATAEYRLVYSDYSSCDVMVVFGTLEPRCELWIKDGKQNLLAGNSASTPHPRDDTNDNTNITRCKTEYDNLCKVKYQIYDKDICSSRGATNDQSAGTTLRTATDC
;
A
#
# COMPACT_ATOMS: atom_id res chain seq x y z
N GLN A 1 -11.30 -17.52 -18.34
CA GLN A 1 -10.83 -17.82 -16.98
C GLN A 1 -11.62 -16.94 -16.03
N ASN A 2 -12.17 -17.47 -14.94
CA ASN A 2 -12.70 -16.61 -13.88
C ASN A 2 -11.50 -15.88 -13.26
N GLU A 3 -11.52 -14.55 -13.33
CA GLU A 3 -10.47 -13.74 -12.74
C GLU A 3 -10.52 -13.90 -11.21
N THR A 4 -9.41 -14.33 -10.61
CA THR A 4 -9.27 -14.40 -9.17
C THR A 4 -8.89 -13.02 -8.66
N HIS A 5 -9.62 -12.46 -7.69
CA HIS A 5 -9.35 -11.14 -7.08
C HIS A 5 -8.25 -11.17 -6.01
N THR A 6 -7.46 -12.25 -5.95
CA THR A 6 -6.49 -12.54 -4.89
C THR A 6 -5.11 -12.90 -5.42
N ASP A 7 -4.81 -12.65 -6.70
CA ASP A 7 -3.47 -12.82 -7.25
C ASP A 7 -2.59 -11.63 -6.84
N ALA A 8 -1.84 -11.83 -5.77
CA ALA A 8 -0.97 -10.83 -5.18
C ALA A 8 0.13 -10.34 -6.12
N TRP A 9 0.59 -11.19 -7.06
CA TRP A 9 1.59 -10.77 -8.03
C TRP A 9 1.03 -9.73 -9.00
N LYS A 10 -0.24 -9.88 -9.40
CA LYS A 10 -0.90 -8.91 -10.27
C LYS A 10 -1.02 -7.55 -9.57
N THR A 11 -1.29 -7.53 -8.27
CA THR A 11 -1.23 -6.30 -7.46
C THR A 11 0.18 -5.70 -7.41
N VAL A 12 1.18 -6.48 -7.00
CA VAL A 12 2.57 -6.00 -6.76
C VAL A 12 3.30 -5.57 -8.03
N SER A 13 2.94 -6.15 -9.18
CA SER A 13 3.61 -5.90 -10.46
C SER A 13 3.08 -4.69 -11.24
N GLN A 14 2.11 -3.95 -10.66
CA GLN A 14 1.62 -2.68 -11.19
C GLN A 14 2.67 -1.58 -11.04
N ASN A 15 2.82 -0.74 -12.06
CA ASN A 15 3.83 0.33 -12.10
C ASN A 15 3.34 1.64 -11.46
N GLU A 16 2.05 1.70 -11.14
CA GLU A 16 1.41 2.84 -10.53
C GLU A 16 1.75 2.96 -9.04
N THR A 17 1.60 4.17 -8.51
CA THR A 17 1.72 4.41 -7.06
C THR A 17 0.40 4.07 -6.39
N PHE A 18 0.46 3.43 -5.23
CA PHE A 18 -0.69 3.17 -4.38
C PHE A 18 -0.52 3.87 -3.05
N TYR A 19 -1.61 4.39 -2.50
CA TYR A 19 -1.64 5.07 -1.21
C TYR A 19 -2.49 4.28 -0.22
N LEU A 20 -1.99 4.13 1.00
CA LEU A 20 -2.74 3.53 2.09
C LEU A 20 -3.77 4.55 2.60
N MET A 21 -5.04 4.26 2.36
CA MET A 21 -6.12 5.17 2.75
C MET A 21 -6.54 4.93 4.19
N TYR A 22 -6.79 3.67 4.54
CA TYR A 22 -7.19 3.25 5.88
C TYR A 22 -6.41 2.01 6.32
N ARG A 23 -6.17 1.92 7.63
CA ARG A 23 -5.84 0.67 8.28
C ARG A 23 -6.60 0.51 9.59
N SER A 24 -6.79 -0.72 10.06
CA SER A 24 -7.58 -0.99 11.27
C SER A 24 -6.79 -0.90 12.57
N TYR A 25 -5.51 -0.51 12.50
CA TYR A 25 -4.59 -0.44 13.62
C TYR A 25 -3.80 0.86 13.61
N GLU A 26 -3.65 1.51 14.76
CA GLU A 26 -3.07 2.85 14.79
C GLU A 26 -1.56 2.86 14.59
N TYR A 27 -0.85 1.87 15.12
CA TYR A 27 0.62 1.83 15.16
C TYR A 27 1.19 0.76 14.23
N ASP A 28 2.16 1.17 13.42
CA ASP A 28 2.96 0.31 12.54
C ASP A 28 4.43 0.73 12.58
N ALA A 29 5.26 -0.10 13.19
CA ALA A 29 6.70 0.16 13.29
C ALA A 29 7.40 0.24 11.91
N GLY A 30 6.86 -0.44 10.89
CA GLY A 30 7.44 -0.45 9.55
C GLY A 30 7.34 0.89 8.81
N VAL A 31 6.43 1.76 9.23
CA VAL A 31 6.15 3.06 8.58
C VAL A 31 6.03 4.21 9.60
N GLY A 32 6.92 4.23 10.59
CA GLY A 32 7.05 5.37 11.52
C GLY A 32 5.99 5.43 12.63
N GLY A 33 5.47 4.28 13.06
CA GLY A 33 4.49 4.18 14.13
C GLY A 33 3.13 4.69 13.70
N THR A 34 2.74 5.87 14.16
CA THR A 34 1.48 6.55 13.80
C THR A 34 1.62 7.44 12.56
N GLY A 35 2.69 7.24 11.78
CA GLY A 35 2.98 7.94 10.54
C GLY A 35 1.82 7.95 9.53
N LYS A 36 1.84 8.95 8.66
CA LYS A 36 0.78 9.21 7.66
C LYS A 36 1.35 9.12 6.25
N CYS A 37 0.51 9.29 5.24
CA CYS A 37 0.93 9.45 3.86
C CYS A 37 1.75 8.27 3.33
N VAL A 38 1.37 7.06 3.74
CA VAL A 38 2.06 5.85 3.32
C VAL A 38 1.73 5.59 1.85
N SER A 39 2.76 5.40 1.03
CA SER A 39 2.63 5.02 -0.36
C SER A 39 3.62 3.92 -0.74
N VAL A 40 3.28 3.19 -1.80
CA VAL A 40 4.14 2.18 -2.39
C VAL A 40 4.21 2.38 -3.90
N LYS A 41 5.41 2.23 -4.46
CA LYS A 41 5.65 2.26 -5.90
C LYS A 41 6.62 1.15 -6.28
N LEU A 42 6.32 0.42 -7.34
CA LEU A 42 7.23 -0.56 -7.91
C LEU A 42 8.49 0.13 -8.47
N CYS A 43 9.68 -0.40 -8.17
CA CYS A 43 10.93 0.00 -8.83
C CYS A 43 11.35 -1.03 -9.88
N GLU A 44 11.46 -2.31 -9.49
CA GLU A 44 11.86 -3.39 -10.39
C GLU A 44 11.11 -4.68 -10.08
N LYS A 45 10.92 -5.52 -11.10
CA LYS A 45 10.30 -6.84 -10.96
C LYS A 45 11.00 -7.91 -11.79
N ASN A 46 10.87 -9.14 -11.34
CA ASN A 46 11.23 -10.33 -12.09
C ASN A 46 10.01 -11.25 -12.14
N ASP A 47 9.38 -11.35 -13.32
CA ASP A 47 8.17 -12.16 -13.51
C ASP A 47 8.45 -13.68 -13.42
N THR A 48 9.69 -14.13 -13.70
CA THR A 48 10.06 -15.54 -13.59
C THR A 48 10.12 -16.00 -12.13
N THR A 49 10.74 -15.20 -11.26
CA THR A 49 10.85 -15.52 -9.83
C THR A 49 9.71 -14.95 -8.99
N ARG A 50 8.81 -14.15 -9.60
CA ARG A 50 7.74 -13.40 -8.93
C ARG A 50 8.26 -12.62 -7.72
N THR A 51 9.37 -11.90 -7.94
CA THR A 51 10.00 -11.04 -6.94
C THR A 51 10.04 -9.60 -7.43
N ALA A 52 9.88 -8.65 -6.52
CA ALA A 52 9.93 -7.23 -6.84
C ALA A 52 10.74 -6.45 -5.79
N ARG A 53 11.15 -5.24 -6.16
CA ARG A 53 11.52 -4.21 -5.19
C ARG A 53 10.56 -3.05 -5.33
N SER A 54 10.02 -2.65 -4.18
CA SER A 54 9.08 -1.54 -4.11
C SER A 54 9.59 -0.49 -3.14
N ARG A 55 9.48 0.77 -3.52
CA ARG A 55 9.79 1.91 -2.67
C ARG A 55 8.58 2.20 -1.80
N ILE A 56 8.76 2.18 -0.48
CA ILE A 56 7.71 2.53 0.50
C ILE A 56 8.05 3.88 1.10
N MET A 57 7.16 4.86 0.92
CA MET A 57 7.30 6.20 1.49
C MET A 57 6.29 6.38 2.62
N TYR A 58 6.62 7.16 3.63
CA TYR A 58 5.69 7.58 4.68
C TYR A 58 6.14 8.92 5.27
N ARG A 59 5.20 9.68 5.82
CA ARG A 59 5.48 10.86 6.63
C ARG A 59 5.63 10.44 8.09
N ASP A 60 6.83 10.59 8.62
CA ASP A 60 7.14 10.24 10.00
C ASP A 60 6.35 11.11 10.98
N ALA A 61 5.79 10.49 12.03
CA ALA A 61 4.90 11.18 12.96
C ALA A 61 5.61 12.20 13.86
N GLN A 62 6.91 12.01 14.13
CA GLN A 62 7.66 12.87 15.04
C GLN A 62 8.31 14.03 14.29
N THR A 63 8.97 13.72 13.18
CA THR A 63 9.75 14.69 12.41
C THR A 63 8.94 15.38 11.32
N THR A 64 7.77 14.83 10.95
CA THR A 64 6.94 15.25 9.82
C THR A 64 7.63 15.14 8.45
N GLN A 65 8.85 14.59 8.42
CA GLN A 65 9.62 14.41 7.20
C GLN A 65 9.06 13.23 6.39
N LEU A 66 9.17 13.32 5.07
CA LEU A 66 8.89 12.20 4.20
C LEU A 66 10.11 11.27 4.19
N VAL A 67 9.95 10.08 4.74
CA VAL A 67 10.98 9.05 4.88
C VAL A 67 10.62 7.87 3.99
N GLY A 68 11.61 7.05 3.64
CA GLY A 68 11.27 5.70 3.24
C GLY A 68 12.46 4.79 3.04
N PHE A 69 12.16 3.54 2.71
CA PHE A 69 13.08 2.46 2.44
C PHE A 69 12.68 1.66 1.19
N THR A 70 13.56 0.78 0.72
CA THR A 70 13.23 -0.17 -0.34
C THR A 70 12.87 -1.51 0.26
N ALA A 71 11.68 -2.01 -0.05
CA ALA A 71 11.24 -3.36 0.33
C ALA A 71 11.55 -4.36 -0.77
N ARG A 72 12.11 -5.51 -0.39
CA ARG A 72 12.12 -6.72 -1.22
C ARG A 72 10.77 -7.39 -1.04
N VAL A 73 10.08 -7.64 -2.15
CA VAL A 73 8.75 -8.24 -2.16
C VAL A 73 8.84 -9.63 -2.79
N THR A 74 8.35 -10.64 -2.07
CA THR A 74 8.28 -12.02 -2.56
C THR A 74 6.88 -12.58 -2.33
N MET A 75 6.45 -13.48 -3.22
CA MET A 75 5.12 -14.07 -3.18
C MET A 75 5.11 -15.40 -2.44
N ALA A 76 4.00 -15.71 -1.80
CA ALA A 76 3.71 -17.02 -1.25
C ALA A 76 2.24 -17.40 -1.47
N ARG A 77 1.95 -18.69 -1.31
CA ARG A 77 0.64 -19.27 -1.58
C ARG A 77 0.07 -19.94 -0.35
N SER A 78 -1.17 -19.59 0.00
CA SER A 78 -1.95 -20.31 1.00
C SER A 78 -2.29 -21.71 0.50
N SER A 79 -2.40 -22.69 1.41
CA SER A 79 -2.61 -24.11 1.06
C SER A 79 -3.81 -24.38 0.15
N ASN A 80 -4.84 -23.54 0.21
CA ASN A 80 -6.10 -23.69 -0.52
C ASN A 80 -6.25 -22.70 -1.69
N SER A 81 -5.19 -21.97 -2.03
CA SER A 81 -5.20 -21.01 -3.13
C SER A 81 -4.59 -21.63 -4.39
N SER A 82 -5.16 -21.32 -5.55
CA SER A 82 -4.57 -21.64 -6.86
C SER A 82 -3.58 -20.58 -7.36
N VAL A 83 -3.54 -19.42 -6.69
CA VAL A 83 -2.67 -18.27 -7.01
C VAL A 83 -1.83 -17.90 -5.80
N ASP A 84 -0.78 -17.12 -6.01
CA ASP A 84 -0.02 -16.57 -4.88
C ASP A 84 -0.83 -15.41 -4.30
N ASP A 85 -1.32 -15.58 -3.07
CA ASP A 85 -2.23 -14.66 -2.36
C ASP A 85 -1.56 -13.99 -1.14
N ILE A 86 -0.30 -14.32 -0.87
CA ILE A 86 0.47 -13.79 0.25
C ILE A 86 1.65 -12.95 -0.29
N ILE A 87 1.75 -11.72 0.20
CA ILE A 87 2.84 -10.77 -0.03
C ILE A 87 3.77 -10.80 1.17
N ARG A 88 5.05 -11.06 0.95
CA ARG A 88 6.09 -10.98 1.98
C ARG A 88 6.99 -9.78 1.69
N LEU A 89 7.13 -8.90 2.68
CA LEU A 89 8.04 -7.77 2.65
C LEU A 89 9.27 -8.10 3.48
N GLY A 90 10.45 -7.94 2.91
CA GLY A 90 11.73 -7.90 3.62
C GLY A 90 12.45 -6.59 3.35
N ASN A 91 13.39 -6.21 4.21
CA ASN A 91 14.20 -5.01 3.97
C ASN A 91 15.21 -5.27 2.84
N ALA A 92 15.10 -4.55 1.71
CA ALA A 92 16.06 -4.71 0.61
C ALA A 92 17.39 -3.99 0.88
N ASP A 93 17.40 -3.04 1.81
CA ASP A 93 18.58 -2.25 2.17
C ASP A 93 19.46 -2.99 3.21
N ASP A 94 18.94 -4.06 3.82
CA ASP A 94 19.70 -4.98 4.67
C ASP A 94 20.28 -6.14 3.83
N CYS A 95 21.54 -5.98 3.43
CA CYS A 95 22.27 -6.99 2.66
C CYS A 95 22.62 -8.26 3.46
N THR A 96 22.43 -8.25 4.79
CA THR A 96 22.74 -9.40 5.66
C THR A 96 21.53 -10.30 5.91
N ALA A 97 20.32 -9.79 5.62
CA ALA A 97 19.09 -10.53 5.79
C ALA A 97 18.98 -11.70 4.79
N PRO A 98 18.62 -12.91 5.24
CA PRO A 98 18.28 -14.02 4.36
C PRO A 98 17.25 -13.63 3.29
N ALA A 99 17.29 -14.27 2.12
CA ALA A 99 16.41 -13.92 0.99
C ALA A 99 14.91 -13.95 1.34
N ASN A 100 14.53 -14.78 2.31
CA ASN A 100 13.18 -15.02 2.81
C ASN A 100 12.91 -14.41 4.20
N ALA A 101 13.80 -13.56 4.72
CA ALA A 101 13.57 -12.86 5.98
C ALA A 101 12.50 -11.79 5.78
N ALA A 102 11.24 -12.18 5.98
CA ALA A 102 10.11 -11.28 5.93
C ALA A 102 9.99 -10.51 7.25
N THR A 103 9.93 -9.19 7.16
CA THR A 103 9.62 -8.28 8.28
C THR A 103 8.11 -8.07 8.43
N ALA A 104 7.35 -8.28 7.36
CA ALA A 104 5.89 -8.27 7.36
C ALA A 104 5.35 -9.22 6.29
N GLU A 105 4.18 -9.80 6.56
CA GLU A 105 3.45 -10.62 5.61
C GLU A 105 1.99 -10.13 5.54
N TYR A 106 1.44 -10.10 4.34
CA TYR A 106 0.07 -9.67 4.07
C TYR A 106 -0.62 -10.69 3.19
N ARG A 107 -1.88 -11.02 3.47
CA ARG A 107 -2.73 -11.73 2.53
C ARG A 107 -3.57 -10.73 1.76
N LEU A 108 -3.54 -10.82 0.42
CA LEU A 108 -4.45 -10.09 -0.44
C LEU A 108 -5.85 -10.72 -0.34
N VAL A 109 -6.83 -9.93 0.10
CA VAL A 109 -8.21 -10.39 0.24
C VAL A 109 -9.03 -10.06 -0.99
N TYR A 110 -8.82 -8.88 -1.56
CA TYR A 110 -9.50 -8.46 -2.76
C TYR A 110 -8.67 -7.40 -3.50
N SER A 111 -8.63 -7.51 -4.82
CA SER A 111 -8.17 -6.47 -5.73
C SER A 111 -9.09 -6.42 -6.93
N ASP A 112 -9.41 -5.21 -7.38
CA ASP A 112 -10.01 -4.99 -8.69
C ASP A 112 -8.95 -4.82 -9.79
N TYR A 113 -7.66 -4.87 -9.43
CA TYR A 113 -6.47 -4.64 -10.25
C TYR A 113 -6.45 -3.34 -11.05
N SER A 114 -7.38 -2.44 -10.78
CA SER A 114 -7.61 -1.24 -11.57
C SER A 114 -7.55 0.00 -10.70
N SER A 115 -8.04 -0.05 -9.46
CA SER A 115 -8.14 1.09 -8.58
C SER A 115 -7.78 0.81 -7.12
N CYS A 116 -7.94 -0.42 -6.61
CA CYS A 116 -7.85 -0.67 -5.18
C CYS A 116 -7.45 -2.09 -4.79
N ASP A 117 -6.82 -2.19 -3.62
CA ASP A 117 -6.44 -3.46 -2.97
C ASP A 117 -6.86 -3.46 -1.50
N VAL A 118 -7.34 -4.59 -1.03
CA VAL A 118 -7.68 -4.86 0.38
C VAL A 118 -6.80 -5.99 0.88
N MET A 119 -6.04 -5.72 1.92
CA MET A 119 -5.08 -6.66 2.49
C MET A 119 -5.33 -6.85 3.97
N VAL A 120 -4.90 -8.01 4.49
CA VAL A 120 -4.83 -8.26 5.94
C VAL A 120 -3.42 -8.66 6.32
N VAL A 121 -2.93 -8.16 7.46
CA VAL A 121 -1.66 -8.62 8.04
C VAL A 121 -1.80 -10.10 8.37
N PHE A 122 -0.86 -10.90 7.90
CA PHE A 122 -0.87 -12.35 8.06
C PHE A 122 -0.47 -12.75 9.49
N GLY A 123 -1.02 -13.86 9.98
CA GLY A 123 -0.63 -14.44 11.27
C GLY A 123 -1.17 -13.73 12.51
N THR A 124 -2.12 -12.79 12.37
CA THR A 124 -2.76 -12.13 13.51
C THR A 124 -4.03 -12.86 13.95
N LEU A 125 -4.31 -12.86 15.26
CA LEU A 125 -5.53 -13.47 15.81
C LEU A 125 -6.80 -12.72 15.38
N GLU A 126 -6.74 -11.39 15.43
CA GLU A 126 -7.77 -10.50 14.91
C GLU A 126 -7.32 -9.90 13.57
N PRO A 127 -8.23 -9.70 12.59
CA PRO A 127 -7.88 -9.09 11.32
C PRO A 127 -7.31 -7.68 11.49
N ARG A 128 -6.10 -7.47 10.97
CA ARG A 128 -5.50 -6.14 10.80
C ARG A 128 -5.55 -5.79 9.33
N CYS A 129 -6.51 -4.94 8.94
CA CYS A 129 -6.81 -4.67 7.54
C CYS A 129 -6.15 -3.40 7.03
N GLU A 130 -5.92 -3.34 5.73
CA GLU A 130 -5.44 -2.19 4.98
C GLU A 130 -6.25 -2.01 3.70
N LEU A 131 -6.56 -0.75 3.37
CA LEU A 131 -7.18 -0.36 2.09
C LEU A 131 -6.22 0.55 1.32
N TRP A 132 -5.74 0.06 0.19
CA TRP A 132 -4.83 0.75 -0.72
C TRP A 132 -5.59 1.22 -1.96
N ILE A 133 -5.32 2.45 -2.40
CA ILE A 133 -5.94 3.04 -3.60
C ILE A 133 -4.86 3.57 -4.55
N LYS A 134 -5.00 3.23 -5.83
CA LYS A 134 -4.16 3.70 -6.93
C LYS A 134 -4.18 5.22 -7.05
N ASP A 135 -3.03 5.83 -7.33
CA ASP A 135 -2.89 7.25 -7.56
C ASP A 135 -3.92 7.81 -8.55
N GLY A 136 -4.43 9.00 -8.27
CA GLY A 136 -5.48 9.66 -9.04
C GLY A 136 -6.90 9.13 -8.82
N LYS A 137 -7.10 8.08 -8.02
CA LYS A 137 -8.43 7.50 -7.73
C LYS A 137 -8.92 7.75 -6.30
N GLN A 138 -8.16 8.47 -5.46
CA GLN A 138 -8.50 8.69 -4.04
C GLN A 138 -9.81 9.47 -3.85
N ASN A 139 -10.16 10.36 -4.79
CA ASN A 139 -11.40 11.14 -4.76
C ASN A 139 -12.66 10.26 -4.84
N LEU A 140 -12.56 9.07 -5.44
CA LEU A 140 -13.68 8.14 -5.55
C LEU A 140 -14.08 7.52 -4.20
N LEU A 141 -13.20 7.54 -3.18
CA LEU A 141 -13.55 7.14 -1.82
C LEU A 141 -14.47 8.13 -1.09
N ALA A 142 -14.42 9.42 -1.46
CA ALA A 142 -15.21 10.48 -0.85
C ALA A 142 -16.63 10.59 -1.43
N GLY A 143 -16.91 9.88 -2.53
CA GLY A 143 -18.17 9.94 -3.29
C GLY A 143 -19.36 9.26 -2.62
N ASN A 144 -19.80 9.78 -1.47
CA ASN A 144 -21.18 9.62 -0.96
C ASN A 144 -21.75 10.94 -0.39
N SER A 145 -21.07 12.08 -0.56
CA SER A 145 -21.67 13.39 -0.34
C SER A 145 -22.13 13.96 -1.68
N ALA A 146 -23.43 14.21 -1.77
CA ALA A 146 -24.17 14.61 -2.95
C ALA A 146 -23.47 15.70 -3.79
N SER A 147 -22.90 15.31 -4.93
CA SER A 147 -22.69 16.19 -6.07
C SER A 147 -23.28 15.53 -7.30
N THR A 148 -24.20 16.24 -7.93
CA THR A 148 -25.01 15.86 -9.09
C THR A 148 -24.21 15.14 -10.19
N PRO A 149 -24.75 14.06 -10.80
CA PRO A 149 -24.04 13.35 -11.86
C PRO A 149 -23.99 14.23 -13.10
N HIS A 150 -22.77 14.58 -13.53
CA HIS A 150 -22.51 15.00 -14.89
C HIS A 150 -22.29 13.74 -15.74
N PRO A 151 -22.99 13.55 -16.87
CA PRO A 151 -22.90 12.32 -17.63
C PRO A 151 -21.65 12.36 -18.52
N ARG A 152 -20.54 11.81 -18.03
CA ARG A 152 -19.42 11.36 -18.85
C ARG A 152 -18.90 10.03 -18.30
N ASP A 153 -19.25 8.95 -18.99
CA ASP A 153 -18.57 7.65 -19.17
C ASP A 153 -17.79 6.93 -18.04
N ASP A 154 -17.95 7.26 -16.75
CA ASP A 154 -17.19 6.60 -15.65
C ASP A 154 -18.05 5.69 -14.75
N THR A 155 -18.99 4.92 -15.30
CA THR A 155 -19.91 4.09 -14.50
C THR A 155 -19.28 2.83 -13.89
N ASN A 156 -18.04 2.47 -14.23
CA ASN A 156 -17.42 1.22 -13.77
C ASN A 156 -16.35 1.40 -12.67
N ASP A 157 -15.67 2.56 -12.63
CA ASP A 157 -14.58 2.77 -11.66
C ASP A 157 -15.10 3.07 -10.24
N ASN A 158 -16.23 3.77 -10.14
CA ASN A 158 -16.85 4.09 -8.86
C ASN A 158 -17.46 2.84 -8.18
N THR A 159 -17.94 1.88 -8.96
CA THR A 159 -18.46 0.61 -8.44
C THR A 159 -17.37 -0.26 -7.84
N ASN A 160 -16.16 -0.23 -8.40
CA ASN A 160 -15.07 -1.10 -7.96
C ASN A 160 -14.46 -0.66 -6.61
N ILE A 161 -14.27 0.65 -6.38
CA ILE A 161 -13.81 1.16 -5.07
C ILE A 161 -14.85 0.89 -3.98
N THR A 162 -16.14 0.98 -4.32
CA THR A 162 -17.23 0.61 -3.41
C THR A 162 -17.10 -0.85 -2.97
N ARG A 163 -16.67 -1.76 -3.86
CA ARG A 163 -16.41 -3.15 -3.49
C ARG A 163 -15.24 -3.28 -2.54
N CYS A 164 -14.09 -2.66 -2.79
CA CYS A 164 -12.95 -2.68 -1.86
C CYS A 164 -13.32 -2.15 -0.47
N LYS A 165 -14.10 -1.06 -0.40
CA LYS A 165 -14.61 -0.54 0.88
C LYS A 165 -15.49 -1.58 1.60
N THR A 166 -16.36 -2.26 0.86
CA THR A 166 -17.23 -3.31 1.40
C THR A 166 -16.41 -4.49 1.94
N GLU A 167 -15.41 -4.95 1.20
CA GLU A 167 -14.52 -6.04 1.64
C GLU A 167 -13.74 -5.65 2.88
N TYR A 168 -13.20 -4.42 2.94
CA TYR A 168 -12.58 -3.90 4.15
C TYR A 168 -13.57 -3.90 5.33
N ASP A 169 -14.77 -3.36 5.14
CA ASP A 169 -15.78 -3.20 6.18
C ASP A 169 -16.33 -4.54 6.70
N ASN A 170 -16.31 -5.59 5.87
CA ASN A 170 -16.66 -6.94 6.29
C ASN A 170 -15.64 -7.54 7.25
N LEU A 171 -14.36 -7.18 7.12
CA LEU A 171 -13.26 -7.72 7.91
C LEU A 171 -12.94 -6.84 9.13
N CYS A 172 -12.96 -5.53 8.96
CA CYS A 172 -12.51 -4.55 9.94
C CYS A 172 -13.47 -3.38 10.06
N LYS A 173 -13.89 -3.05 11.29
CA LYS A 173 -14.76 -1.90 11.56
C LYS A 173 -13.98 -0.62 11.83
N VAL A 174 -12.80 -0.73 12.43
CA VAL A 174 -11.95 0.41 12.77
C VAL A 174 -11.25 0.94 11.51
N LYS A 175 -11.19 2.26 11.38
CA LYS A 175 -10.52 2.96 10.28
C LYS A 175 -9.69 4.12 10.81
N TYR A 176 -8.39 3.92 10.88
CA TYR A 176 -7.45 5.02 11.03
C TYR A 176 -7.14 5.55 9.63
N GLN A 177 -7.49 6.82 9.37
CA GLN A 177 -7.15 7.48 8.12
C GLN A 177 -5.64 7.71 8.05
N ILE A 178 -5.00 7.16 7.02
CA ILE A 178 -3.54 7.25 6.82
C ILE A 178 -3.21 8.27 5.73
N TYR A 179 -4.00 8.29 4.66
CA TYR A 179 -3.87 9.26 3.60
C TYR A 179 -4.94 10.35 3.72
N ASP A 180 -4.48 11.59 3.68
CA ASP A 180 -5.30 12.78 3.53
C ASP A 180 -4.66 13.61 2.41
N LYS A 181 -5.44 13.99 1.40
CA LYS A 181 -4.88 14.63 0.20
C LYS A 181 -4.22 15.96 0.53
N ASP A 182 -4.82 16.75 1.42
CA ASP A 182 -4.33 18.09 1.75
C ASP A 182 -3.04 18.00 2.57
N ILE A 183 -2.94 17.01 3.47
CA ILE A 183 -1.74 16.77 4.27
C ILE A 183 -0.63 16.10 3.44
N CYS A 184 -0.98 15.09 2.64
CA CYS A 184 -0.01 14.24 1.96
C CYS A 184 0.51 14.84 0.65
N SER A 185 -0.25 15.75 0.03
CA SER A 185 0.21 16.50 -1.16
C SER A 185 0.94 17.79 -0.77
N SER A 186 0.89 18.21 0.49
CA SER A 186 1.64 19.38 0.97
C SER A 186 3.14 19.08 1.04
N ARG A 187 3.96 19.98 0.47
CA ARG A 187 5.42 19.91 0.64
C ARG A 187 5.71 20.07 2.13
N GLY A 188 6.21 19.00 2.77
CA GLY A 188 6.74 19.12 4.14
C GLY A 188 7.84 20.16 4.17
N ALA A 189 7.91 20.96 5.23
CA ALA A 189 8.97 21.94 5.42
C ALA A 189 10.33 21.25 5.37
N THR A 190 11.09 21.49 4.31
CA THR A 190 12.49 21.08 4.20
C THR A 190 13.32 22.02 5.06
N ASN A 191 13.48 21.72 6.35
CA ASN A 191 14.55 22.33 7.14
C ASN A 191 15.87 21.64 6.78
N ASP A 192 16.45 22.07 5.68
CA ASP A 192 17.86 21.82 5.38
C ASP A 192 18.68 22.92 6.03
N GLN A 193 19.08 22.73 7.29
CA GLN A 193 20.17 23.46 7.91
C GLN A 193 20.88 22.59 8.95
N SER A 194 22.09 22.18 8.57
CA SER A 194 23.24 21.74 9.40
C SER A 194 23.15 20.38 10.13
N ALA A 195 23.83 19.38 9.57
CA ALA A 195 25.08 18.83 10.10
C ALA A 195 25.55 17.67 9.22
N GLY A 196 26.85 17.64 8.91
CA GLY A 196 27.47 16.70 7.98
C GLY A 196 27.20 15.24 8.30
N THR A 197 26.34 14.63 7.51
CA THR A 197 26.42 13.24 7.07
C THR A 197 25.82 13.28 5.68
N THR A 198 26.52 12.75 4.69
CA THR A 198 26.05 12.69 3.30
C THR A 198 24.68 12.02 3.26
N LEU A 199 23.60 12.81 3.37
CA LEU A 199 22.27 12.41 2.97
C LEU A 199 22.41 12.16 1.49
N ARG A 200 22.42 10.88 1.10
CA ARG A 200 22.12 10.53 -0.28
C ARG A 200 20.78 11.16 -0.56
N THR A 201 20.81 12.25 -1.32
CA THR A 201 19.68 12.79 -2.05
C THR A 201 18.90 11.61 -2.62
N ALA A 202 17.59 11.62 -2.40
CA ALA A 202 16.63 10.67 -2.93
C ALA A 202 17.11 10.14 -4.28
N THR A 203 17.68 8.94 -4.26
CA THR A 203 17.85 8.20 -5.49
C THR A 203 16.46 7.67 -5.74
N ASP A 204 15.75 8.35 -6.64
CA ASP A 204 14.60 7.77 -7.32
C ASP A 204 14.99 6.37 -7.81
N CYS A 205 14.02 5.47 -7.94
CA CYS A 205 14.23 4.31 -8.80
C CYS A 205 14.90 4.82 -10.12
#